data_AF-A0A3E2WVA9-F1
#
_entry.id   AF-A0A3E2WVA9-F1
#
_cell.length_a   1.000
_cell.length_b   1.000
_cell.length_c   1.000
_cell.angle_alpha   90.00
_cell.angle_beta   90.00
_cell.angle_gamma   90.00
#
_symmetry.space_group_name_H-M   'P 1'
#
loop_
_entity.id
_entity.type
_entity.pdbx_description
1 polymer ?
#
loop_
_entity_poly.entity_id
_entity_poly.type
_entity_poly.pdbx_seq_one_letter_code
_entity_poly.pdbx_strand_id
1 'polypeptide(L)'
;MAEYERAGIPVFKPYKSEMELQVRTYGGFVVKSFPLVHDIACYGFYIVEPSMGSLIYASDTEYIKWRFKNANHILVEANYAKELLCDVDTESAKRDHVLTGHMEIETTCEFLKANNNPTLRNVVLCHLSRSNADAEQFKAKAQKVVNCPVYVADEGLEVDLDFPF
;
A
#
# COMPACT_ATOMS: atom_id res chain seq x y z
N MET A 1 19.65 -1.77 -2.82
CA MET A 1 20.05 -1.72 -1.39
C MET A 1 21.50 -1.26 -1.20
N ALA A 2 22.50 -1.99 -1.73
CA ALA A 2 23.92 -1.64 -1.54
C ALA A 2 24.32 -0.26 -2.10
N GLU A 3 23.62 0.24 -3.12
CA GLU A 3 23.94 1.53 -3.74
C GLU A 3 23.62 2.73 -2.86
N TYR A 4 22.43 2.78 -2.25
CA TYR A 4 22.04 3.89 -1.36
C TYR A 4 22.96 4.00 -0.14
N GLU A 5 23.30 2.86 0.46
CA GLU A 5 24.25 2.84 1.59
C GLU A 5 25.65 3.27 1.17
N ARG A 6 26.13 2.86 -0.02
CA ARG A 6 27.40 3.33 -0.59
C ARG A 6 27.39 4.84 -0.85
N ALA A 7 26.23 5.40 -1.19
CA ALA A 7 26.04 6.84 -1.36
C ALA A 7 25.87 7.59 -0.02
N GLY A 8 25.94 6.90 1.13
CA GLY A 8 25.77 7.50 2.46
C GLY A 8 24.31 7.82 2.83
N ILE A 9 23.34 7.34 2.04
CA ILE A 9 21.92 7.54 2.30
C ILE A 9 21.49 6.57 3.41
N PRO A 10 20.94 7.07 4.53
CA PRO A 10 20.42 6.21 5.59
C PRO A 10 19.30 5.28 5.08
N VAL A 11 19.41 3.98 5.36
CA VAL A 11 18.40 2.98 4.97
C VAL A 11 17.69 2.44 6.20
N PHE A 12 16.35 2.44 6.18
CA PHE A 12 15.55 1.79 7.21
C PHE A 12 15.43 0.29 6.89
N LYS A 13 15.85 -0.58 7.82
CA LYS A 13 15.82 -2.05 7.66
C LYS A 13 15.02 -2.72 8.78
N PRO A 14 13.68 -2.64 8.78
CA PRO A 14 12.85 -3.22 9.84
C PRO A 14 13.11 -4.71 10.07
N TYR A 15 13.37 -5.47 9.00
CA TYR A 15 13.65 -6.91 9.05
C TYR A 15 14.92 -7.32 9.83
N LYS A 16 15.77 -6.36 10.25
CA LYS A 16 16.97 -6.65 11.06
C LYS A 16 16.73 -6.63 12.58
N SER A 17 15.51 -6.35 13.00
CA SER A 17 15.13 -6.24 14.41
C SER A 17 13.94 -7.15 14.69
N GLU A 18 13.90 -7.72 15.89
CA GLU A 18 12.77 -8.52 16.38
C GLU A 18 11.58 -7.65 16.82
N MET A 19 11.76 -6.32 16.89
CA MET A 19 10.67 -5.40 17.21
C MET A 19 9.65 -5.33 16.07
N GLU A 20 8.39 -5.67 16.37
CA GLU A 20 7.28 -5.64 15.41
C GLU A 20 7.02 -4.21 14.87
N LEU A 21 7.09 -3.21 15.75
CA LEU A 21 6.93 -1.80 15.40
C LEU A 21 8.23 -1.05 15.65
N GLN A 22 8.75 -0.39 14.62
CA GLN A 22 9.99 0.37 14.67
C GLN A 22 9.76 1.78 14.14
N VAL A 23 10.47 2.75 14.71
CA VAL A 23 10.36 4.16 14.33
C VAL A 23 11.73 4.72 13.96
N ARG A 24 11.76 5.50 12.88
CA ARG A 24 12.91 6.28 12.42
C ARG A 24 12.46 7.68 12.01
N THR A 25 13.36 8.63 12.13
CA THR A 25 13.14 10.01 11.69
C THR A 25 14.17 10.36 10.62
N TYR A 26 13.70 10.93 9.51
CA TYR A 26 14.52 11.38 8.39
C TYR A 26 14.12 12.80 8.02
N GLY A 27 14.88 13.80 8.46
CA GLY A 27 14.46 15.20 8.35
C GLY A 27 13.13 15.43 9.07
N GLY A 28 12.13 15.98 8.37
CA GLY A 28 10.77 16.20 8.88
C GLY A 28 9.90 14.93 8.95
N PHE A 29 10.34 13.82 8.36
CA PHE A 29 9.54 12.60 8.25
C PHE A 29 9.73 11.70 9.46
N VAL A 30 8.64 11.32 10.13
CA VAL A 30 8.60 10.23 11.10
C VAL A 30 8.03 8.98 10.40
N VAL A 31 8.86 7.96 10.25
CA VAL A 31 8.54 6.72 9.55
C VAL A 31 8.39 5.59 10.56
N LYS A 32 7.20 4.98 10.61
CA LYS A 32 6.91 3.82 11.46
C LYS A 32 6.68 2.59 10.58
N SER A 33 7.42 1.50 10.81
CA SER A 33 7.16 0.23 10.12
C SER A 33 6.09 -0.58 10.84
N PHE A 34 5.32 -1.36 10.08
CA PHE A 34 4.41 -2.38 10.60
C PHE A 34 4.49 -3.64 9.73
N PRO A 35 4.30 -4.84 10.31
CA PRO A 35 4.39 -6.09 9.54
C PRO A 35 3.22 -6.23 8.56
N LEU A 36 3.54 -6.70 7.37
CA LEU A 36 2.60 -7.14 6.33
C LEU A 36 2.52 -8.67 6.30
N VAL A 37 1.53 -9.19 5.58
CA VAL A 37 1.31 -10.64 5.44
C VAL A 37 1.82 -11.06 4.08
N HIS A 38 2.96 -11.74 4.06
CA HIS A 38 3.64 -12.20 2.85
C HIS A 38 4.47 -13.45 3.20
N ASP A 39 4.95 -14.18 2.18
CA ASP A 39 5.71 -15.42 2.34
C ASP A 39 7.09 -15.21 3.01
N ILE A 40 7.60 -13.97 2.98
CA ILE A 40 8.80 -13.51 3.68
C ILE A 40 8.50 -12.28 4.55
N ALA A 41 9.46 -11.89 5.40
CA ALA A 41 9.34 -10.69 6.22
C ALA A 41 9.13 -9.44 5.35
N CYS A 42 7.90 -8.93 5.32
CA CYS A 42 7.47 -7.78 4.56
C CYS A 42 6.90 -6.70 5.49
N TYR A 43 7.06 -5.43 5.13
CA TYR A 43 6.71 -4.30 5.98
C TYR A 43 6.06 -3.18 5.19
N GLY A 44 4.98 -2.65 5.77
CA GLY A 44 4.37 -1.40 5.36
C GLY A 44 4.91 -0.26 6.23
N PHE A 45 4.63 0.97 5.80
CA PHE A 45 5.14 2.17 6.45
C PHE A 45 4.01 3.16 6.70
N TYR A 46 3.90 3.62 7.94
CA TYR A 46 3.10 4.77 8.32
C TYR A 46 4.03 5.97 8.49
N ILE A 47 3.91 6.93 7.58
CA ILE A 47 4.81 8.06 7.43
C ILE A 47 4.04 9.32 7.85
N VAL A 48 4.66 10.14 8.70
CA VAL A 48 4.07 11.41 9.16
C VAL A 48 5.04 12.53 8.87
N GLU A 49 4.53 13.61 8.29
CA GLU A 49 5.25 14.86 8.07
C GLU A 49 4.24 16.01 8.26
N PRO A 50 4.58 17.11 8.98
CA PRO A 50 3.60 18.15 9.33
C PRO A 50 2.79 18.76 8.18
N SER A 51 3.40 19.03 7.02
CA SER A 51 2.71 19.59 5.84
C SER A 51 1.93 18.54 5.04
N MET A 52 2.29 17.26 5.15
CA MET A 52 1.61 16.15 4.48
C MET A 52 0.51 15.50 5.35
N GLY A 53 0.56 15.71 6.67
CA GLY A 53 -0.19 14.88 7.61
C GLY A 53 0.39 13.46 7.66
N SER A 54 -0.41 12.45 7.33
CA SER A 54 -0.02 11.04 7.41
C SER A 54 -0.31 10.22 6.16
N LEU A 55 0.65 9.37 5.78
CA LEU A 55 0.61 8.46 4.64
C LEU A 55 0.79 7.02 5.10
N ILE A 56 -0.12 6.14 4.67
CA ILE A 56 0.06 4.70 4.75
C ILE A 56 0.62 4.24 3.41
N TYR A 57 1.74 3.53 3.43
CA TYR A 57 2.28 2.82 2.28
C TYR A 57 2.31 1.30 2.58
N ALA A 58 1.68 0.51 1.72
CA ALA A 58 1.71 -0.95 1.82
C ALA A 58 1.60 -1.61 0.44
N SER A 59 2.53 -2.49 0.13
CA SER A 59 2.57 -3.30 -1.08
C SER A 59 3.20 -4.65 -0.77
N ASP A 60 3.00 -5.62 -1.66
CA ASP A 60 3.37 -7.03 -1.53
C ASP A 60 2.83 -7.64 -0.23
N THR A 61 1.50 -7.66 -0.11
CA THR A 61 0.79 -8.21 1.04
C THR A 61 -0.52 -8.89 0.64
N GLU A 62 -0.92 -9.96 1.33
CA GLU A 62 -2.23 -10.60 1.12
C GLU A 62 -3.38 -9.75 1.69
N TYR A 63 -3.17 -9.17 2.88
CA TYR A 63 -4.08 -8.26 3.55
C TYR A 63 -3.34 -7.43 4.60
N ILE A 64 -3.97 -6.36 5.09
CA ILE A 64 -3.43 -5.50 6.15
C ILE A 64 -4.28 -5.66 7.41
N LYS A 65 -3.72 -6.29 8.45
CA LYS A 65 -4.41 -6.53 9.74
C LYS A 65 -4.65 -5.25 10.57
N TRP A 66 -4.01 -4.15 10.20
CA TRP A 66 -3.99 -2.91 10.97
C TRP A 66 -5.08 -1.93 10.53
N ARG A 67 -5.60 -1.18 11.50
CA ARG A 67 -6.47 -0.03 11.27
C ARG A 67 -5.78 1.22 11.76
N PHE A 68 -5.83 2.28 10.96
CA PHE A 68 -5.13 3.53 11.19
C PHE A 68 -6.14 4.62 11.52
N LYS A 69 -5.87 5.37 12.60
CA LYS A 69 -6.73 6.45 13.03
C LYS A 69 -6.36 7.73 12.29
N ASN A 70 -7.35 8.39 11.68
CA ASN A 70 -7.22 9.69 11.02
C ASN A 70 -6.09 9.74 9.98
N ALA A 71 -5.95 8.68 9.17
CA ALA A 71 -4.99 8.67 8.07
C ALA A 71 -5.42 9.65 6.98
N ASN A 72 -4.46 10.37 6.38
CA ASN A 72 -4.72 11.39 5.37
C ASN A 72 -4.53 10.86 3.95
N HIS A 73 -3.54 9.99 3.75
CA HIS A 73 -3.19 9.44 2.45
C HIS A 73 -3.00 7.93 2.56
N ILE A 74 -3.45 7.20 1.55
CA ILE A 74 -3.27 5.75 1.45
C ILE A 74 -2.69 5.44 0.08
N LEU A 75 -1.46 4.93 0.03
CA LEU A 75 -0.84 4.31 -1.13
C LEU A 75 -0.80 2.80 -0.88
N VAL A 76 -1.67 2.05 -1.55
CA VAL A 76 -1.93 0.65 -1.21
C VAL A 76 -2.01 -0.24 -2.43
N GLU A 77 -1.48 -1.44 -2.30
CA GLU A 77 -1.62 -2.49 -3.32
C GLU A 77 -3.07 -2.81 -3.63
N ALA A 78 -3.36 -2.98 -4.91
CA ALA A 78 -4.59 -3.60 -5.42
C ALA A 78 -4.20 -4.46 -6.62
N ASN A 79 -3.73 -5.68 -6.38
CA ASN A 79 -2.99 -6.43 -7.38
C ASN A 79 -3.88 -7.12 -8.40
N TYR A 80 -4.93 -7.80 -7.97
CA TYR A 80 -5.74 -8.60 -8.88
C TYR A 80 -7.22 -8.60 -8.50
N ALA A 81 -8.03 -9.03 -9.46
CA ALA A 81 -9.44 -9.35 -9.28
C ALA A 81 -9.61 -10.86 -9.48
N LYS A 82 -10.30 -11.54 -8.57
CA LYS A 82 -10.52 -13.00 -8.68
C LYS A 82 -11.19 -13.37 -9.99
N GLU A 83 -12.11 -12.54 -10.46
CA GLU A 83 -12.82 -12.73 -11.74
C GLU A 83 -11.93 -12.59 -12.98
N LEU A 84 -10.75 -11.96 -12.85
CA LEU A 84 -9.77 -11.81 -13.94
C LEU A 84 -8.64 -12.85 -13.86
N LEU A 85 -8.64 -13.73 -12.85
CA LEU A 85 -7.71 -14.85 -12.80
C LEU A 85 -8.14 -15.89 -13.85
N CYS A 86 -7.37 -16.06 -14.93
CA CYS A 86 -7.66 -17.04 -15.96
C CYS A 86 -7.63 -18.49 -15.42
N ASP A 87 -8.51 -19.35 -15.92
CA ASP A 87 -8.53 -20.77 -15.56
C ASP A 87 -7.24 -21.50 -15.96
N VAL A 88 -6.52 -21.03 -16.97
CA VAL A 88 -5.22 -21.60 -17.37
C VAL A 88 -4.15 -21.42 -16.27
N ASP A 89 -4.33 -20.43 -15.38
CA ASP A 89 -3.45 -20.22 -14.23
C ASP A 89 -3.84 -21.07 -13.01
N THR A 90 -4.99 -21.77 -13.02
CA THR A 90 -5.52 -22.54 -11.87
C THR A 90 -4.60 -23.63 -11.33
N GLU A 91 -3.73 -24.20 -12.17
CA GLU A 91 -2.78 -25.26 -11.79
C GLU A 91 -1.32 -24.77 -11.74
N SER A 92 -1.09 -23.45 -11.79
CA SER A 92 0.25 -22.88 -11.91
C SER A 92 0.76 -22.34 -10.57
N ALA A 93 2.05 -22.54 -10.30
CA ALA A 93 2.76 -21.93 -9.17
C ALA A 93 2.64 -20.38 -9.15
N LYS A 94 2.29 -19.75 -10.28
CA LYS A 94 2.04 -18.32 -10.38
C LYS A 94 0.75 -17.90 -9.66
N ARG A 95 -0.30 -18.71 -9.73
CA ARG A 95 -1.55 -18.44 -9.02
C ARG A 95 -1.38 -18.58 -7.52
N ASP A 96 -0.70 -19.63 -7.07
CA ASP A 96 -0.41 -19.81 -5.66
C ASP A 96 0.38 -18.62 -5.12
N HIS A 97 1.42 -18.18 -5.82
CA HIS A 97 2.18 -16.98 -5.44
C HIS A 97 1.33 -15.71 -5.39
N VAL A 98 0.43 -15.50 -6.35
CA VAL A 98 -0.49 -14.34 -6.32
C VAL A 98 -1.44 -14.41 -5.12
N LEU A 99 -2.00 -15.59 -4.85
CA LEU A 99 -2.94 -15.78 -3.74
C LEU A 99 -2.26 -15.72 -2.36
N THR A 100 -0.98 -16.09 -2.26
CA THR A 100 -0.21 -16.11 -0.99
C THR A 100 0.75 -14.94 -0.85
N GLY A 101 0.61 -13.90 -1.69
CA GLY A 101 1.58 -12.82 -1.73
C GLY A 101 1.00 -11.44 -2.03
N HIS A 102 -0.17 -11.37 -2.66
CA HIS A 102 -0.72 -10.13 -3.20
C HIS A 102 -2.17 -9.89 -2.77
N MET A 103 -2.55 -8.61 -2.73
CA MET A 103 -3.87 -8.20 -2.23
C MET A 103 -4.88 -8.10 -3.36
N GLU A 104 -5.99 -8.81 -3.23
CA GLU A 104 -7.14 -8.66 -4.14
C GLU A 104 -7.79 -7.27 -4.00
N ILE A 105 -8.39 -6.76 -5.08
CA ILE A 105 -9.16 -5.51 -5.07
C ILE A 105 -10.32 -5.52 -4.04
N GLU A 106 -11.02 -6.64 -3.84
CA GLU A 106 -12.10 -6.71 -2.84
C GLU A 106 -11.55 -6.59 -1.42
N THR A 107 -10.44 -7.28 -1.12
CA THR A 107 -9.71 -7.14 0.16
C THR A 107 -9.21 -5.71 0.36
N THR A 108 -8.71 -5.09 -0.70
CA THR A 108 -8.30 -3.68 -0.71
C THR A 108 -9.46 -2.77 -0.36
N CYS A 109 -10.63 -2.96 -0.97
CA CYS A 109 -11.83 -2.18 -0.68
C CYS A 109 -12.29 -2.32 0.78
N GLU A 110 -12.22 -3.51 1.38
CA GLU A 110 -12.52 -3.68 2.81
C GLU A 110 -11.52 -2.95 3.71
N PHE A 111 -10.23 -2.98 3.37
CA PHE A 111 -9.22 -2.17 4.07
C PHE A 111 -9.50 -0.67 3.95
N LEU A 112 -9.81 -0.18 2.74
CA LEU A 112 -10.15 1.23 2.50
C LEU A 112 -11.39 1.65 3.27
N LYS A 113 -12.45 0.83 3.27
CA LYS A 113 -13.68 1.07 4.02
C LYS A 113 -13.43 1.15 5.53
N ALA A 114 -12.57 0.28 6.07
CA ALA A 114 -12.21 0.29 7.48
C ALA A 114 -11.42 1.56 7.89
N ASN A 115 -10.66 2.14 6.95
CA ASN A 115 -9.83 3.33 7.17
C ASN A 115 -10.44 4.64 6.64
N ASN A 116 -11.60 4.57 5.95
CA ASN A 116 -12.32 5.75 5.49
C ASN A 116 -12.70 6.63 6.68
N ASN A 117 -12.32 7.90 6.61
CA ASN A 117 -12.46 8.85 7.69
C ASN A 117 -12.58 10.28 7.13
N PRO A 118 -13.11 11.24 7.91
CA PRO A 118 -13.33 12.62 7.42
C PRO A 118 -12.06 13.37 7.00
N THR A 119 -10.89 12.93 7.47
CA THR A 119 -9.59 13.56 7.17
C THR A 119 -8.82 12.86 6.05
N LEU A 120 -9.38 11.80 5.45
CA LEU A 120 -8.80 11.10 4.32
C LEU A 120 -8.89 11.99 3.06
N ARG A 121 -7.74 12.26 2.44
CA ARG A 121 -7.55 13.22 1.35
C ARG A 121 -7.45 12.54 0.00
N ASN A 122 -6.75 11.42 -0.09
CA ASN A 122 -6.68 10.62 -1.30
C ASN A 122 -6.32 9.16 -1.01
N VAL A 123 -6.64 8.31 -1.99
CA VAL A 123 -6.18 6.94 -2.10
C VAL A 123 -5.48 6.78 -3.43
N VAL A 124 -4.33 6.12 -3.45
CA VAL A 124 -3.59 5.73 -4.64
C VAL A 124 -3.47 4.21 -4.63
N LEU A 125 -4.10 3.55 -5.59
CA LEU A 125 -3.94 2.12 -5.82
C LEU A 125 -2.64 1.90 -6.56
N CYS A 126 -1.80 0.98 -6.09
CA CYS A 126 -0.55 0.62 -6.74
C CYS A 126 -0.39 -0.88 -6.88
N HIS A 127 0.71 -1.30 -7.51
CA HIS A 127 1.07 -2.71 -7.63
C HIS A 127 -0.01 -3.59 -8.32
N LEU A 128 -0.67 -3.04 -9.34
CA LEU A 128 -1.64 -3.78 -10.16
C LEU A 128 -0.93 -4.86 -10.99
N SER A 129 -1.54 -6.05 -11.07
CA SER A 129 -1.11 -7.11 -11.95
C SER A 129 -1.35 -6.72 -13.40
N ARG A 130 -0.35 -6.94 -14.25
CA ARG A 130 -0.42 -6.64 -15.67
C ARG A 130 -1.55 -7.38 -16.39
N SER A 131 -1.85 -8.61 -15.98
CA SER A 131 -2.82 -9.48 -16.66
C SER A 131 -4.12 -9.65 -15.90
N ASN A 132 -4.12 -9.42 -14.58
CA ASN A 132 -5.24 -9.79 -13.70
C ASN A 132 -5.89 -8.56 -13.04
N ALA A 133 -5.64 -7.37 -13.56
CA ALA A 133 -6.22 -6.11 -13.08
C ALA A 133 -6.78 -5.26 -14.23
N ASP A 134 -7.83 -4.52 -13.92
CA ASP A 134 -8.39 -3.47 -14.77
C ASP A 134 -8.37 -2.17 -13.96
N ALA A 135 -7.54 -1.21 -14.37
CA ALA A 135 -7.29 0.02 -13.62
C ALA A 135 -8.57 0.85 -13.42
N GLU A 136 -9.40 0.99 -14.45
CA GLU A 136 -10.63 1.77 -14.38
C GLU A 136 -11.67 1.08 -13.49
N GLN A 137 -11.78 -0.24 -13.60
CA GLN A 137 -12.64 -1.04 -12.72
C GLN A 137 -12.19 -0.94 -11.27
N PHE A 138 -10.90 -1.06 -10.98
CA PHE A 138 -10.35 -1.04 -9.62
C PHE A 138 -10.54 0.32 -8.98
N LYS A 139 -10.24 1.39 -9.74
CA LYS A 139 -10.52 2.77 -9.34
C LYS A 139 -12.00 2.94 -9.03
N ALA A 140 -12.90 2.47 -9.89
CA ALA A 140 -14.35 2.58 -9.67
C ALA A 140 -14.83 1.79 -8.45
N LYS A 141 -14.26 0.61 -8.16
CA LYS A 141 -14.57 -0.18 -6.96
C LYS A 141 -14.11 0.55 -5.69
N ALA A 142 -12.85 0.99 -5.65
CA ALA A 142 -12.30 1.72 -4.51
C ALA A 142 -13.01 3.06 -4.27
N GLN A 143 -13.36 3.79 -5.33
CA GLN A 143 -14.06 5.07 -5.23
C GLN A 143 -15.44 4.95 -4.56
N LYS A 144 -16.10 3.78 -4.62
CA LYS A 144 -17.39 3.54 -3.97
C LYS A 144 -17.30 3.40 -2.45
N VAL A 145 -16.11 3.12 -1.90
CA VAL A 145 -15.93 2.83 -0.46
C VAL A 145 -15.23 3.95 0.32
N VAL A 146 -14.74 4.98 -0.38
CA VAL A 146 -14.11 6.18 0.22
C VAL A 146 -14.77 7.47 -0.25
N ASN A 147 -14.70 8.52 0.58
CA ASN A 147 -15.25 9.85 0.27
C ASN A 147 -14.21 10.85 -0.25
N CYS A 148 -13.11 10.34 -0.82
CA CYS A 148 -12.00 11.14 -1.34
C CYS A 148 -11.61 10.65 -2.74
N PRO A 149 -10.84 11.43 -3.52
CA PRO A 149 -10.34 10.99 -4.82
C PRO A 149 -9.51 9.71 -4.74
N VAL A 150 -9.77 8.80 -5.68
CA VAL A 150 -8.96 7.59 -5.90
C VAL A 150 -8.17 7.72 -7.20
N TYR A 151 -6.88 7.41 -7.13
CA TYR A 151 -5.96 7.34 -8.26
C TYR A 151 -5.45 5.91 -8.44
N VAL A 152 -4.96 5.59 -9.64
CA VAL A 152 -4.21 4.37 -9.92
C VAL A 152 -2.82 4.83 -10.34
N ALA A 153 -1.80 4.32 -9.65
CA ALA A 153 -0.40 4.66 -9.92
C ALA A 153 -0.02 4.22 -11.33
N ASP A 154 0.53 5.16 -12.09
CA ASP A 154 1.08 4.94 -13.43
C ASP A 154 2.31 5.86 -13.62
N GLU A 155 3.12 5.59 -14.66
CA GLU A 155 4.29 6.38 -14.98
C GLU A 155 3.92 7.86 -15.18
N GLY A 156 4.57 8.75 -14.42
CA GLY A 156 4.33 10.19 -14.48
C GLY A 156 3.12 10.69 -13.71
N LEU A 157 2.41 9.84 -12.94
CA LEU A 157 1.36 10.31 -12.04
C LEU A 157 1.96 11.19 -10.92
N GLU A 158 1.46 12.41 -10.79
CA GLU A 158 1.72 13.31 -9.68
C GLU A 158 0.44 13.48 -8.85
N VAL A 159 0.54 13.30 -7.54
CA VAL A 159 -0.57 13.48 -6.59
C VAL A 159 -0.14 14.43 -5.49
N ASP A 160 -0.93 15.47 -5.28
CA ASP A 160 -0.73 16.42 -4.19
C ASP A 160 -1.06 15.75 -2.84
N LEU A 161 -0.11 15.83 -1.90
CA LEU A 161 -0.23 15.32 -0.54
C LEU A 161 -0.31 16.44 0.50
N ASP A 162 -0.47 17.70 0.08
CA ASP A 162 -0.55 18.82 1.01
C ASP A 162 -1.78 18.67 1.92
N PHE A 163 -1.52 18.83 3.21
CA PHE A 163 -2.49 18.86 4.28
C PHE A 163 -2.66 20.31 4.74
N PRO A 164 -3.67 21.03 4.21
CA PRO A 164 -3.95 22.38 4.66
C PRO A 164 -4.41 22.33 6.13
N PHE A 165 -3.72 23.13 6.95
CA PHE A 165 -3.94 23.27 8.39
C PHE A 165 -5.41 23.44 8.80
#